data_AF-A0A531K1C0-F1
#
_entry.id   AF-A0A531K1C0-F1
#
_cell.length_a   1.000
_cell.length_b   1.000
_cell.length_c   1.000
_cell.angle_alpha   90.00
_cell.angle_beta   90.00
_cell.angle_gamma   90.00
#
_symmetry.space_group_name_H-M   'P 1'
#
loop_
_entity.id
_entity.type
_entity.pdbx_description
1 polymer ?
#
loop_
_entity_poly.entity_id
_entity_poly.type
_entity_poly.pdbx_seq_one_letter_code
_entity_poly.pdbx_strand_id
1 'polypeptide(L)' 'MRIVGGEFRGRPLATPRSNAIRPTTDRTREAVFNVLAHRFADKLDGARVLD' A
#
# COMPACT_ATOMS: atom_id res chain seq x y z
N MET A 1 6.38 3.18 -8.48
CA MET A 1 5.65 2.95 -7.20
C MET A 1 6.69 2.55 -6.16
N ARG A 2 6.38 2.70 -4.86
CA ARG A 2 7.18 2.14 -3.78
C ARG A 2 6.30 1.61 -2.66
N ILE A 3 6.84 0.70 -1.87
CA ILE A 3 6.22 0.25 -0.61
C ILE A 3 6.24 1.42 0.38
N VAL A 4 5.07 1.75 0.94
CA VAL A 4 4.86 3.00 1.70
C VAL A 4 5.23 2.85 3.18
N GLY A 5 5.04 1.66 3.77
CA GLY A 5 5.30 1.37 5.18
C GLY A 5 5.64 -0.10 5.44
N GLY A 6 5.78 -0.47 6.72
CA GLY A 6 6.16 -1.82 7.14
C GLY A 6 7.63 -2.17 6.89
N GLU A 7 7.95 -3.46 6.98
CA GLU A 7 9.32 -4.01 6.87
C GLU A 7 10.04 -3.60 5.58
N PHE A 8 9.32 -3.53 4.46
CA PHE A 8 9.90 -3.23 3.15
C PHE A 8 9.75 -1.76 2.72
N ARG A 9 9.51 -0.84 3.67
CA ARG A 9 9.31 0.59 3.37
C ARG A 9 10.41 1.15 2.47
N GLY A 10 9.99 1.89 1.44
CA GLY A 10 10.90 2.54 0.48
C GLY A 10 11.31 1.67 -0.69
N ARG A 11 11.07 0.35 -0.65
CA ARG A 11 11.41 -0.55 -1.76
C ARG A 11 10.67 -0.16 -3.05
N PRO A 12 11.38 0.03 -4.17
CA PRO A 12 10.76 0.37 -5.45
C PRO A 12 9.99 -0.83 -6.03
N LEU A 13 8.88 -0.54 -6.70
CA LEU A 13 8.05 -1.50 -7.43
C LEU A 13 8.02 -1.14 -8.91
N ALA A 14 8.05 -2.15 -9.77
CA ALA A 14 7.85 -1.98 -11.20
C ALA A 14 6.49 -1.30 -11.46
N THR A 15 6.49 -0.34 -12.38
CA THR A 15 5.27 0.35 -12.80
C THR A 15 5.15 0.35 -14.30
N PRO A 16 3.92 0.49 -14.84
CA PRO A 16 3.74 0.80 -16.24
C PRO A 16 4.60 2.00 -16.64
N ARG A 17 5.16 1.95 -17.85
CA ARG A 17 6.02 3.01 -18.39
C ARG A 17 5.23 4.21 -18.90
N SER A 18 3.92 4.05 -19.11
CA SER A 18 3.02 5.08 -19.63
C SER A 18 2.11 5.65 -18.54
N ASN A 19 1.67 6.89 -18.76
CA ASN A 19 0.69 7.58 -17.90
C ASN A 19 -0.76 7.36 -18.38
N ALA A 20 -1.01 6.33 -19.19
CA ALA A 20 -2.31 6.06 -19.79
C ALA A 20 -3.36 5.57 -18.77
N ILE A 21 -2.92 5.16 -17.58
CA ILE A 21 -3.80 4.72 -16.49
C ILE A 21 -3.63 5.66 -15.30
N ARG A 22 -4.73 5.92 -14.58
CA ARG A 22 -4.69 6.71 -13.35
C ARG A 22 -3.89 5.93 -12.29
N PRO A 23 -2.76 6.47 -11.79
CA PRO A 23 -2.01 5.81 -10.75
C PRO A 23 -2.72 5.94 -9.40
N THR A 24 -2.51 4.96 -8.52
CA THR A 24 -2.80 5.13 -7.09
C THR A 24 -1.62 5.86 -6.46
N THR A 25 -1.85 7.01 -5.83
CA THR A 25 -0.77 7.80 -5.23
C THR A 25 -0.24 7.16 -3.94
N ASP A 26 1.00 7.49 -3.56
CA ASP A 26 1.56 7.05 -2.27
C ASP A 26 0.66 7.47 -1.10
N ARG A 27 0.13 8.70 -1.13
CA ARG A 27 -0.78 9.23 -0.11
C ARG A 27 -2.10 8.47 -0.04
N THR A 28 -2.66 8.08 -1.18
CA THR A 28 -3.89 7.27 -1.23
C THR A 28 -3.64 5.89 -0.62
N ARG A 29 -2.51 5.25 -0.95
CA ARG A 29 -2.15 3.95 -0.35
C ARG A 29 -1.91 4.07 1.15
N GLU A 30 -1.17 5.10 1.59
CA GLU A 30 -0.94 5.40 3.01
C GLU A 30 -2.26 5.56 3.77
N ALA A 31 -3.20 6.36 3.23
CA ALA A 31 -4.49 6.59 3.85
C ALA A 31 -5.29 5.29 4.05
N VAL A 32 -5.31 4.39 3.05
CA VAL A 32 -5.98 3.08 3.17
C VAL A 32 -5.39 2.26 4.31
N PHE A 33 -4.06 2.14 4.36
CA PHE A 33 -3.41 1.37 5.42
C PHE A 33 -3.56 2.02 6.80
N ASN A 34 -3.60 3.36 6.90
CA ASN A 34 -3.89 4.06 8.16
C ASN A 34 -5.30 3.76 8.67
N VAL A 35 -6.30 3.75 7.77
CA VAL A 35 -7.68 3.37 8.13
C VAL A 35 -7.73 1.92 8.62
N LEU A 36 -7.08 0.99 7.89
CA LEU A 36 -7.04 -0.42 8.27
C LEU A 36 -6.32 -0.64 9.60
N ALA A 37 -5.15 -0.04 9.80
CA ALA A 37 -4.37 -0.17 11.02
C ALA A 37 -5.10 0.41 12.24
N HIS A 38 -5.81 1.53 12.07
CA HIS A 38 -6.58 2.12 13.17
C HIS A 38 -7.83 1.29 13.50
N ARG A 39 -8.56 0.80 12.48
CA ARG A 39 -9.85 0.13 12.70
C ARG A 39 -9.72 -1.36 13.05
N PHE A 40 -8.63 -1.99 12.63
CA PHE A 40 -8.42 -3.44 12.72
C PHE A 40 -6.99 -3.78 13.15
N ALA A 41 -6.47 -3.09 14.16
CA ALA A 41 -5.07 -3.18 14.61
C ALA A 41 -4.59 -4.63 14.87
N ASP A 42 -5.47 -5.51 15.35
CA ASP A 42 -5.20 -6.91 15.68
C ASP A 42 -5.42 -7.89 14.52
N LYS A 43 -5.89 -7.41 13.36
CA LYS A 43 -6.27 -8.26 12.23
C LYS A 43 -5.29 -8.24 11.07
N LEU A 44 -4.33 -7.33 11.03
CA LEU A 44 -3.40 -7.25 9.90
C LEU A 44 -2.25 -8.25 10.02
N ASP A 45 -1.83 -8.58 11.24
CA ASP A 45 -0.77 -9.55 11.45
C ASP A 45 -1.25 -10.97 11.15
N GLY A 46 -0.50 -11.70 10.34
CA GLY A 46 -0.85 -13.06 9.89
C GLY A 46 -2.09 -13.17 8.98
N ALA A 47 -2.72 -12.07 8.57
CA ALA A 47 -3.91 -12.13 7.72
C ALA A 47 -3.60 -12.56 6.29
N ARG A 48 -4.59 -13.22 5.68
CA ARG A 48 -4.62 -13.49 4.25
C ARG A 48 -5.28 -12.30 3.53
N VAL A 49 -4.60 -11.77 2.52
CA VAL A 49 -5.06 -10.60 1.74
C VAL A 49 -5.34 -11.03 0.30
N LEU A 50 -6.37 -10.44 -0.30
CA LEU A 50 -6.65 -10.50 -1.74
C LEU A 50 -6.47 -9.10 -2.32
N ASP A 51 -5.76 -9.00 -3.43
CA ASP A 51 -5.55 -7.79 -4.22
C ASP A 51 -6.19 -7.98 -5.60
#